data_AF-A0A7C6GIB1-F1
#
_entry.id   AF-A0A7C6GIB1-F1
#
_cell.length_a   1.000
_cell.length_b   1.000
_cell.length_c   1.000
_cell.angle_alpha   90.00
_cell.angle_beta   90.00
_cell.angle_gamma   90.00
#
_symmetry.space_group_name_H-M   'P 1'
#
loop_
_entity.id
_entity.type
_entity.pdbx_description
1 polymer ?
#
loop_
_entity_poly.entity_id
_entity_poly.type
_entity_poly.pdbx_seq_one_letter_code
_entity_poly.pdbx_strand_id
1 'polypeptide(L)'
;DKSAEDVVQAVVDARRSWGSGGGSSQGGGAEDASETASGEAVIADPDGLHARPAALVARFVSNYDAEVTINSTPADSVLSLMALGVRKGETVHVEASGAQAKQAVTDLVAKLEEGFED
;
A
#
# COMPACT_ATOMS: atom_id res chain seq x y z
N ASP A 1 -17.57 18.20 -10.92
CA ASP A 1 -16.83 17.44 -9.90
C ASP A 1 -16.75 15.97 -10.26
N LYS A 2 -15.59 15.52 -10.71
CA LYS A 2 -15.18 14.12 -10.55
C LYS A 2 -14.08 14.18 -9.51
N SER A 3 -14.30 13.62 -8.32
CA SER A 3 -13.32 13.68 -7.22
C SER A 3 -12.06 12.92 -7.68
N ALA A 4 -10.89 13.32 -7.21
CA ALA A 4 -9.62 12.67 -7.57
C ALA A 4 -9.63 11.14 -7.28
N GLU A 5 -10.49 10.73 -6.36
CA GLU A 5 -10.76 9.35 -5.94
C GLU A 5 -11.43 8.51 -7.06
N ASP A 6 -12.32 9.11 -7.87
CA ASP A 6 -12.95 8.43 -9.02
C ASP A 6 -11.93 8.09 -10.11
N VAL A 7 -10.87 8.89 -10.24
CA VAL A 7 -9.85 8.70 -11.27
C VAL A 7 -8.94 7.53 -10.91
N VAL A 8 -8.57 7.41 -9.63
CA VAL A 8 -7.78 6.27 -9.14
C VAL A 8 -8.58 4.97 -9.30
N GLN A 9 -9.86 4.97 -8.92
CA GLN A 9 -10.73 3.80 -9.08
C GLN A 9 -10.95 3.43 -10.55
N ALA A 10 -11.12 4.42 -11.44
CA ALA A 10 -11.29 4.18 -12.87
C ALA A 10 -10.04 3.59 -13.55
N VAL A 11 -8.83 3.99 -13.12
CA VAL A 11 -7.58 3.42 -13.62
C VAL A 11 -7.41 1.97 -13.15
N VAL A 12 -7.81 1.67 -11.91
CA VAL A 12 -7.77 0.30 -11.35
C VAL A 12 -8.78 -0.63 -12.03
N ASP A 13 -9.98 -0.15 -12.37
CA ASP A 13 -11.01 -0.96 -13.03
C ASP A 13 -10.73 -1.20 -14.52
N ALA A 14 -10.16 -0.19 -15.21
CA ALA A 14 -9.77 -0.30 -16.63
C ALA A 14 -8.77 -1.44 -16.88
N ARG A 15 -7.87 -1.70 -15.92
CA ARG A 15 -6.89 -2.81 -16.00
C ARG A 15 -7.53 -4.19 -15.90
N ARG A 16 -8.68 -4.32 -15.22
CA ARG A 16 -9.40 -5.60 -15.09
C ARG A 16 -10.19 -5.98 -16.36
N SER A 17 -10.58 -5.00 -17.17
CA SER A 17 -11.48 -5.20 -18.31
C SER A 17 -10.81 -5.73 -19.59
N TRP A 18 -9.48 -5.67 -19.73
CA TRP A 18 -8.82 -6.01 -21.00
C TRP A 18 -8.38 -7.48 -21.13
N GLY A 19 -8.56 -8.31 -20.11
CA GLY A 19 -8.04 -9.69 -20.09
C GLY A 19 -8.80 -10.75 -20.91
N SER A 20 -9.75 -10.38 -21.79
CA SER A 20 -10.58 -11.36 -22.51
C SER A 20 -10.68 -11.09 -24.01
N GLY A 21 -9.62 -11.45 -24.76
CA GLY A 21 -9.63 -11.49 -26.22
C GLY A 21 -8.35 -12.11 -26.78
N GLY A 22 -8.44 -13.34 -27.31
CA GLY A 22 -7.29 -14.14 -27.74
C GLY A 22 -6.64 -13.72 -29.07
N GLY A 23 -5.40 -14.17 -29.26
CA GLY A 23 -4.66 -14.09 -30.53
C GLY A 23 -3.16 -14.34 -30.36
N SER A 24 -2.68 -15.49 -30.82
CA SER A 24 -1.30 -15.95 -30.73
C SER A 24 -0.35 -15.17 -31.64
N SER A 25 0.77 -14.66 -31.11
CA SER A 25 2.11 -14.73 -31.75
C SER A 25 3.20 -14.21 -30.79
N GLN A 26 4.36 -14.85 -30.88
CA GLN A 26 5.50 -14.80 -29.98
C GLN A 26 6.27 -13.47 -30.04
N GLY A 27 6.62 -12.88 -28.89
CA GLY A 27 7.72 -11.92 -28.79
C GLY A 27 7.68 -10.97 -27.59
N GLY A 28 8.42 -11.30 -26.52
CA GLY A 28 9.08 -10.35 -25.62
C GLY A 28 8.21 -9.40 -24.79
N GLY A 29 8.07 -9.73 -23.50
CA GLY A 29 7.54 -8.83 -22.48
C GLY A 29 6.52 -9.57 -21.62
N ALA A 30 6.95 -10.13 -20.49
CA ALA A 30 6.03 -10.36 -19.39
C ALA A 30 5.66 -8.98 -18.83
N GLU A 31 4.84 -8.25 -19.57
CA GLU A 31 4.29 -6.98 -19.17
C GLU A 31 3.17 -7.26 -18.18
N ASP A 32 3.54 -7.12 -16.91
CA ASP A 32 2.75 -6.33 -15.98
C ASP A 32 1.37 -6.92 -15.65
N ALA A 33 1.36 -8.04 -14.95
CA ALA A 33 0.30 -8.32 -13.97
C ALA A 33 0.88 -8.02 -12.57
N SER A 34 1.15 -6.73 -12.30
CA SER A 34 1.52 -6.28 -10.97
C SER A 34 0.30 -6.49 -10.07
N GLU A 35 0.40 -7.40 -9.11
CA GLU A 35 -0.69 -7.66 -8.17
C GLU A 35 -0.93 -6.39 -7.35
N THR A 36 -2.20 -6.05 -7.13
CA THR A 36 -2.59 -4.96 -6.25
C THR A 36 -3.38 -5.50 -5.07
N ALA A 37 -3.17 -4.89 -3.91
CA ALA A 37 -3.91 -5.21 -2.70
C ALA A 37 -4.15 -3.94 -1.89
N SER A 38 -5.21 -3.95 -1.09
CA SER A 38 -5.51 -2.87 -0.15
C SER A 38 -6.16 -3.41 1.12
N GLY A 39 -6.08 -2.63 2.18
CA GLY A 39 -6.64 -2.94 3.50
C GLY A 39 -6.71 -1.70 4.38
N GLU A 40 -7.41 -1.82 5.49
CA GLU A 40 -7.51 -0.78 6.51
C GLU A 40 -6.87 -1.26 7.80
N ALA A 41 -6.22 -0.36 8.54
CA ALA A 41 -5.63 -0.66 9.84
C ALA A 41 -5.95 0.44 10.85
N VAL A 42 -6.23 0.07 12.09
CA VAL A 42 -6.35 1.01 13.22
C VAL A 42 -4.99 1.16 13.91
N ILE A 43 -4.48 2.39 14.01
CA ILE A 43 -3.17 2.62 14.63
C ILE A 43 -3.23 2.33 16.14
N ALA A 44 -2.48 1.32 16.59
CA ALA A 44 -2.43 0.92 17.99
C ALA A 44 -1.38 1.67 18.82
N ASP A 45 -0.29 2.11 18.18
CA ASP A 45 0.81 2.79 18.86
C ASP A 45 0.31 4.03 19.63
N PRO A 46 0.64 4.16 20.94
CA PRO A 46 0.10 5.20 21.80
C PRO A 46 0.40 6.62 21.33
N ASP A 47 1.54 6.84 20.70
CA ASP A 47 1.96 8.16 20.20
C ASP A 47 1.64 8.35 18.70
N GLY A 48 1.07 7.32 18.05
CA GLY A 48 0.69 7.31 16.63
C GLY A 48 1.87 7.02 15.70
N LEU A 49 1.79 7.47 14.44
CA LEU A 49 2.89 7.31 13.46
C LEU A 49 3.97 8.39 13.63
N HIS A 50 4.63 8.39 14.80
CA HIS A 50 5.78 9.25 15.09
C HIS A 50 7.11 8.66 14.58
N ALA A 51 8.23 9.34 14.86
CA ALA A 51 9.55 9.02 14.29
C ALA A 51 9.97 7.55 14.40
N ARG A 52 9.72 6.89 15.54
CA ARG A 52 10.12 5.51 15.78
C ARG A 52 9.27 4.51 14.97
N PRO A 53 7.93 4.42 15.13
CA PRO A 53 7.11 3.52 14.34
C PRO A 53 7.20 3.83 12.84
N ALA A 54 7.33 5.10 12.43
CA ALA A 54 7.53 5.45 11.02
C ALA A 54 8.83 4.85 10.43
N ALA A 55 9.93 4.88 11.19
CA ALA A 55 11.18 4.24 10.76
C ALA A 55 11.07 2.73 10.64
N LEU A 56 10.29 2.10 11.54
CA LEU A 56 10.06 0.66 11.52
C LEU A 56 9.14 0.25 10.37
N VAL A 57 8.07 1.00 10.09
CA VAL A 57 7.23 0.82 8.90
C VAL A 57 8.07 0.92 7.63
N ALA A 58 8.88 1.98 7.49
CA ALA A 58 9.71 2.18 6.31
C ALA A 58 10.65 1.00 6.07
N ARG A 59 11.35 0.56 7.12
CA ARG A 59 12.22 -0.62 7.05
C ARG A 59 11.43 -1.89 6.75
N PHE A 60 10.23 -2.03 7.31
CA PHE A 60 9.39 -3.20 7.17
C PHE A 60 8.94 -3.38 5.71
N VAL A 61 8.38 -2.34 5.10
CA VAL A 61 7.87 -2.38 3.72
C VAL A 61 8.99 -2.56 2.69
N SER A 62 10.20 -2.05 2.96
CA SER A 62 11.36 -2.25 2.07
C SER A 62 11.80 -3.71 1.91
N ASN A 63 11.27 -4.66 2.70
CA ASN A 63 11.57 -6.09 2.54
C ASN A 63 10.67 -6.79 1.51
N TYR A 64 9.68 -6.09 0.96
CA TYR A 64 8.75 -6.64 -0.01
C TYR A 64 9.07 -6.11 -1.41
N ASP A 65 8.93 -6.96 -2.41
CA ASP A 65 8.87 -6.56 -3.83
C ASP A 65 7.49 -5.99 -4.15
N ALA A 66 7.19 -4.84 -3.54
CA ALA A 66 5.96 -4.07 -3.73
C ALA A 66 6.17 -2.59 -3.35
N GLU A 67 5.56 -1.69 -4.11
CA GLU A 67 5.35 -0.31 -3.70
C GLU A 67 4.19 -0.27 -2.71
N VAL A 68 4.38 0.38 -1.56
CA VAL A 68 3.37 0.43 -0.48
C VAL A 68 3.10 1.88 -0.08
N THR A 69 1.83 2.21 0.12
CA THR A 69 1.40 3.53 0.62
C THR A 69 0.46 3.40 1.81
N ILE A 70 0.48 4.43 2.66
CA ILE A 70 -0.48 4.65 3.75
C ILE A 70 -1.14 5.99 3.50
N ASN A 71 -2.47 6.03 3.32
CA ASN A 71 -3.22 7.23 2.91
C ASN A 71 -2.57 7.93 1.70
N SER A 72 -2.23 7.14 0.68
CA SER A 72 -1.53 7.58 -0.54
C SER A 72 -0.15 8.22 -0.32
N THR A 73 0.42 8.08 0.88
CA THR A 73 1.78 8.51 1.20
C THR A 73 2.74 7.32 1.17
N PRO A 74 3.92 7.44 0.53
CA PRO A 74 4.89 6.35 0.43
C PRO A 74 5.30 5.85 1.82
N ALA A 75 5.13 4.55 2.05
CA ALA A 75 5.36 3.93 3.34
C ALA A 75 6.85 3.70 3.65
N ASP A 76 7.73 3.81 2.65
CA ASP A 76 9.20 3.75 2.81
C ASP A 76 9.82 5.11 3.21
N SER A 77 9.04 6.20 3.19
CA SER A 77 9.49 7.54 3.58
C SER A 77 9.12 7.87 5.01
N VAL A 78 10.08 7.75 5.92
CA VAL A 78 9.91 8.10 7.34
C VAL A 78 9.39 9.52 7.52
N LEU A 79 9.93 10.50 6.78
CA LEU A 79 9.51 11.89 6.89
C LEU A 79 8.07 12.09 6.42
N SER A 80 7.68 11.43 5.32
CA SER A 80 6.32 11.56 4.79
C SER A 80 5.30 10.93 5.73
N LEU A 81 5.61 9.77 6.31
CA LEU A 81 4.76 9.12 7.31
C LEU A 81 4.58 9.98 8.57
N MET A 82 5.66 10.59 9.08
CA MET A 82 5.57 11.50 10.21
C MET A 82 4.71 12.74 9.90
N ALA A 83 4.77 13.23 8.66
CA ALA A 83 4.00 14.39 8.22
C ALA A 83 2.49 14.12 8.11
N LEU A 84 2.05 12.86 7.98
CA LEU A 84 0.64 12.49 8.01
C LEU A 84 -0.04 12.84 9.34
N GLY A 85 0.71 12.84 10.45
CA GLY A 85 0.20 13.21 11.77
C GLY A 85 -0.83 12.24 12.36
N VAL A 86 -0.90 11.00 11.86
CA VAL A 86 -1.85 9.97 12.31
C VAL A 86 -1.63 9.62 13.78
N ARG A 87 -2.71 9.58 14.54
CA ARG A 87 -2.77 9.30 15.97
C ARG A 87 -3.33 7.90 16.25
N LYS A 88 -3.14 7.47 17.49
CA LYS A 88 -3.76 6.26 18.03
C LYS A 88 -5.27 6.24 17.77
N GLY A 89 -5.77 5.11 17.31
CA GLY A 89 -7.20 4.86 17.09
C GLY A 89 -7.73 5.44 15.78
N GLU A 90 -6.92 6.15 15.01
CA GLU A 90 -7.29 6.54 13.65
C GLU A 90 -7.12 5.34 12.69
N THR A 91 -8.03 5.24 11.74
CA THR A 91 -7.96 4.26 10.65
C THR A 91 -7.13 4.84 9.50
N VAL A 92 -6.24 4.03 8.95
CA VAL A 92 -5.48 4.35 7.74
C VAL A 92 -5.78 3.36 6.63
N HIS A 93 -5.71 3.83 5.39
CA HIS A 93 -5.81 2.98 4.21
C HIS A 93 -4.40 2.58 3.76
N VAL A 94 -4.16 1.28 3.65
CA VAL A 94 -2.91 0.71 3.14
C VAL A 94 -3.15 0.18 1.74
N GLU A 95 -2.33 0.58 0.78
CA GLU A 95 -2.38 0.10 -0.60
C GLU A 95 -1.00 -0.39 -1.02
N ALA A 96 -0.94 -1.46 -1.81
CA ALA A 96 0.30 -1.93 -2.39
C ALA A 96 0.13 -2.43 -3.82
N SER A 97 1.21 -2.31 -4.61
CA SER A 97 1.33 -2.86 -5.95
C SER A 97 2.70 -3.50 -6.18
N GLY A 98 2.73 -4.73 -6.69
CA GLY A 98 3.96 -5.47 -6.94
C GLY A 98 3.80 -6.97 -6.71
N ALA A 99 4.88 -7.73 -6.92
CA ALA A 99 4.88 -9.19 -6.77
C ALA A 99 4.51 -9.67 -5.36
N GLN A 100 4.68 -8.82 -4.35
CA GLN A 100 4.35 -9.15 -2.96
C GLN A 100 3.27 -8.25 -2.35
N ALA A 101 2.46 -7.55 -3.16
CA ALA A 101 1.48 -6.57 -2.68
C ALA A 101 0.54 -7.12 -1.60
N LYS A 102 -0.06 -8.29 -1.83
CA LYS A 102 -1.01 -8.89 -0.89
C LYS A 102 -0.36 -9.24 0.45
N GLN A 103 0.87 -9.75 0.41
CA GLN A 103 1.62 -10.09 1.61
C GLN A 103 2.01 -8.83 2.38
N ALA A 104 2.52 -7.82 1.68
CA ALA A 104 2.91 -6.54 2.27
C ALA A 104 1.73 -5.86 2.99
N VAL A 105 0.55 -5.80 2.35
CA VAL A 105 -0.66 -5.22 2.96
C VAL A 105 -1.09 -6.02 4.19
N THR A 106 -1.18 -7.35 4.07
CA THR A 106 -1.64 -8.21 5.17
C THR A 106 -0.75 -8.06 6.39
N ASP A 107 0.57 -8.15 6.19
CA ASP A 107 1.52 -8.12 7.30
C ASP A 107 1.65 -6.69 7.88
N LEU A 108 1.58 -5.64 7.04
CA LEU A 108 1.64 -4.26 7.51
C LEU A 108 0.39 -3.87 8.30
N VAL A 109 -0.81 -4.27 7.84
CA VAL A 109 -2.06 -4.03 8.59
C VAL A 109 -1.96 -4.64 9.98
N ALA A 110 -1.56 -5.92 10.07
CA ALA A 110 -1.35 -6.59 11.35
C ALA A 110 -0.34 -5.84 12.23
N LYS A 111 0.79 -5.39 11.66
CA LYS A 111 1.81 -4.64 12.42
C LYS A 111 1.34 -3.28 12.92
N LEU A 112 0.51 -2.56 12.15
CA LEU A 112 -0.05 -1.28 12.57
C LEU A 112 -1.08 -1.44 13.71
N GLU A 113 -1.82 -2.55 13.71
CA GLU A 113 -2.82 -2.89 14.75
C GLU A 113 -2.20 -3.54 16.00
N GLU A 114 -1.07 -4.23 15.87
CA GLU A 114 -0.28 -4.72 17.01
C GLU A 114 0.53 -3.60 17.66
N GLY A 115 0.95 -2.61 16.87
CA GLY A 115 1.95 -1.61 17.27
C GLY A 115 3.38 -2.08 17.04
N PHE A 116 4.32 -1.13 17.01
CA PHE A 116 5.75 -1.38 16.83
C PHE A 116 6.53 -1.30 18.16
N GLU A 117 5.95 -1.93 19.19
CA GLU A 117 6.63 -2.13 20.48
C GLU A 117 7.77 -3.16 20.31
N ASP A 118 8.84 -3.04 21.10
CA ASP A 118 10.02 -3.94 21.04
C ASP A 118 9.67 -5.39 21.38
#